data_AF-A0A0B1SY52-F1
#
_entry.id   AF-A0A0B1SY52-F1
#
_cell.length_a   1.000
_cell.length_b   1.000
_cell.length_c   1.000
_cell.angle_alpha   90.00
_cell.angle_beta   90.00
_cell.angle_gamma   90.00
#
_symmetry.space_group_name_H-M   'P 1'
#
loop_
_entity.id
_entity.type
_entity.pdbx_description
1 polymer ?
#
loop_
_entity_poly.entity_id
_entity_poly.type
_entity_poly.pdbx_seq_one_letter_code
_entity_poly.pdbx_strand_id
1 'polypeptide(L)' 'MTYGPVQATFTVYEDFFAYKSGVYVHTAGKDEGGHAIKIIGWGVEKGTPYWLVSNSWNLDFGENGMLAKFFFHKCLKATL' A
#
# COMPACT_ATOMS: atom_id res chain seq x y z
N MET A 1 -9.16 17.35 -1.26
CA MET A 1 -7.84 17.07 -1.82
C MET A 1 -7.45 18.24 -2.71
N THR A 2 -6.46 19.05 -2.31
CA THR A 2 -6.14 20.33 -2.96
C THR A 2 -4.91 20.25 -3.87
N TYR A 3 -4.03 19.27 -3.66
CA TYR A 3 -2.72 19.17 -4.33
C TYR A 3 -2.51 17.86 -5.10
N GLY A 4 -3.56 17.04 -5.26
CA GLY A 4 -3.49 15.78 -5.99
C GLY A 4 -2.75 14.65 -5.27
N PRO A 5 -2.42 13.56 -5.98
CA PRO A 5 -1.70 12.40 -5.45
C PRO A 5 -0.30 12.74 -4.95
N VAL A 6 0.19 11.99 -3.96
CA VAL A 6 1.53 12.15 -3.38
C VAL A 6 2.36 10.88 -3.61
N GLN A 7 3.63 11.03 -3.94
CA GLN A 7 4.57 9.91 -4.02
C GLN A 7 5.07 9.55 -2.62
N ALA A 8 5.18 8.25 -2.34
CA ALA A 8 5.74 7.74 -1.10
C ALA A 8 6.57 6.48 -1.36
N THR A 9 7.28 6.02 -0.33
CA THR A 9 8.00 4.75 -0.36
C THR A 9 7.45 3.83 0.73
N PHE A 10 7.41 2.54 0.44
CA PHE A 10 7.08 1.51 1.41
C PHE A 10 8.12 0.38 1.35
N THR A 11 8.34 -0.28 2.49
CA THR A 11 9.16 -1.49 2.53
C THR A 11 8.29 -2.67 2.11
N VAL A 12 8.73 -3.38 1.07
CA VAL A 12 8.13 -4.65 0.61
C VAL A 12 8.63 -5.76 1.51
N TYR A 13 7.74 -6.66 1.91
CA TYR A 13 8.08 -7.90 2.59
C TYR A 13 7.60 -9.10 1.77
N GLU A 14 8.14 -10.29 2.02
CA GLU A 14 7.76 -11.51 1.29
C GLU A 14 6.24 -11.77 1.30
N ASP A 15 5.55 -11.49 2.41
CA ASP A 15 4.10 -11.67 2.54
C ASP A 15 3.29 -10.70 1.67
N PHE A 16 3.88 -9.59 1.22
CA PHE A 16 3.23 -8.66 0.30
C PHE A 16 2.99 -9.27 -1.07
N PHE A 17 3.85 -10.18 -1.55
CA PHE A 17 3.64 -10.82 -2.86
C PHE A 17 2.39 -11.72 -2.89
N ALA A 18 1.94 -12.20 -1.73
CA ALA A 18 0.72 -12.99 -1.59
C ALA A 18 -0.54 -12.13 -1.37
N TYR A 19 -0.40 -10.80 -1.25
CA TYR A 19 -1.53 -9.91 -1.01
C TYR A 19 -2.54 -9.94 -2.19
N LYS A 20 -3.82 -10.05 -1.85
CA LYS A 20 -4.93 -10.06 -2.82
C LYS A 20 -6.01 -9.03 -2.52
N SER A 21 -6.38 -8.83 -1.25
CA SER A 21 -7.45 -7.90 -0.86
C SER A 21 -7.38 -7.49 0.61
N GLY A 22 -8.20 -6.49 0.97
CA GLY A 22 -8.30 -5.95 2.33
C GLY A 22 -7.22 -4.91 2.62
N VAL A 23 -7.04 -4.58 3.91
CA VAL A 23 -5.96 -3.66 4.32
C VAL A 23 -4.70 -4.47 4.62
N TYR A 24 -3.66 -4.27 3.82
CA TYR A 24 -2.37 -4.93 4.03
C TYR A 24 -1.74 -4.50 5.36
N VAL A 25 -1.31 -5.51 6.10
CA VAL A 25 -0.49 -5.41 7.31
C VAL A 25 0.57 -6.49 7.19
N HIS A 26 1.84 -6.10 7.26
CA HIS A 26 2.93 -7.07 7.35
C HIS A 26 2.78 -7.92 8.62
N THR A 27 2.89 -9.23 8.47
CA THR A 27 2.77 -10.23 9.55
C THR A 27 3.97 -11.15 9.66
N ALA A 28 4.63 -11.48 8.54
CA ALA A 28 5.77 -12.39 8.50
C ALA A 28 6.58 -12.24 7.20
N GLY A 29 7.79 -12.79 7.19
CA GLY A 29 8.66 -12.76 6.02
C GLY A 29 9.74 -11.68 6.08
N LYS A 30 10.72 -11.79 5.18
CA LYS A 30 11.89 -10.92 5.11
C LYS A 30 11.60 -9.60 4.40
N ASP A 31 12.44 -8.61 4.69
CA ASP A 31 12.49 -7.33 3.95
C ASP A 31 13.07 -7.60 2.55
N GLU A 32 12.29 -7.24 1.53
CA GLU A 32 12.61 -7.43 0.11
C GLU A 32 12.99 -6.10 -0.57
N GLY A 33 13.13 -5.03 0.22
CA GLY A 33 13.57 -3.71 -0.22
C GLY A 33 12.48 -2.65 -0.24
N GLY A 34 12.85 -1.45 -0.68
CA GLY A 34 11.95 -0.31 -0.81
C GLY A 34 11.26 -0.27 -2.17
N HIS A 35 9.97 0.10 -2.19
CA HIS A 35 9.21 0.30 -3.41
C HIS A 35 8.48 1.65 -3.41
N ALA A 36 8.53 2.34 -4.54
CA ALA A 36 7.93 3.65 -4.73
C ALA A 36 6.47 3.51 -5.17
N ILE A 37 5.59 4.27 -4.53
CA ILE A 37 4.14 4.18 -4.69
C ILE A 37 3.49 5.55 -4.81
N LYS A 38 2.26 5.57 -5.32
CA LYS A 38 1.45 6.79 -5.43
C LYS A 38 0.21 6.68 -4.54
N ILE A 39 0.14 7.50 -3.51
CA ILE A 39 -1.04 7.64 -2.65
C ILE A 39 -2.08 8.48 -3.40
N ILE A 40 -3.27 7.91 -3.58
CA ILE A 40 -4.38 8.55 -4.31
C ILE A 40 -5.60 8.83 -3.44
N GLY A 41 -5.60 8.37 -2.19
CA GLY A 41 -6.69 8.61 -1.24
C GLY A 41 -6.52 7.89 0.08
N TRP A 42 -7.56 7.92 0.90
CA TRP A 42 -7.64 7.23 2.19
C TRP A 42 -9.09 6.86 2.50
N GLY A 43 -9.29 5.97 3.46
CA GLY A 43 -10.61 5.55 3.89
C GLY A 43 -10.59 4.74 5.18
N VAL A 44 -11.73 4.16 5.52
CA VAL A 44 -11.89 3.24 6.66
C VAL A 44 -12.61 1.99 6.18
N GLU A 45 -12.02 0.83 6.42
CA GLU A 45 -12.64 -0.47 6.13
C GLU A 45 -12.78 -1.25 7.44
N LYS A 46 -14.01 -1.61 7.81
CA LYS A 46 -14.30 -2.37 9.06
C LYS A 46 -13.64 -1.76 10.31
N GLY A 47 -13.65 -0.43 10.42
CA GLY A 47 -13.00 0.31 11.52
C GLY A 47 -11.49 0.49 11.40
N THR A 48 -10.87 -0.03 10.33
CA THR A 48 -9.43 0.06 10.07
C THR A 48 -9.14 1.19 9.07
N PRO A 49 -8.45 2.27 9.47
CA PRO A 49 -8.07 3.33 8.54
C PRO A 49 -6.96 2.86 7.59
N TYR A 50 -7.07 3.21 6.30
CA TYR A 50 -6.11 2.81 5.27
C TYR A 50 -5.78 3.94 4.28
N TRP A 51 -4.58 3.87 3.70
CA TRP A 51 -4.18 4.62 2.52
C TRP A 51 -4.54 3.85 1.26
N LEU A 52 -5.20 4.49 0.31
CA LEU A 52 -5.43 3.94 -1.01
C LEU A 52 -4.25 4.28 -1.91
N VAL A 53 -3.61 3.26 -2.44
CA VAL A 53 -2.36 3.38 -3.18
C VAL A 53 -2.46 2.74 -4.55
N SER A 54 -2.01 3.48 -5.55
CA SER A 54 -1.76 2.96 -6.89
C SER A 54 -0.34 2.41 -6.95
N ASN A 55 -0.24 1.12 -7.29
CA ASN A 55 1.03 0.42 -7.51
C ASN A 55 1.34 0.33 -9.03
N SER A 56 2.59 0.01 -9.36
CA SER A 56 3.12 -0.18 -10.71
C SER A 56 3.34 -1.66 -11.08
N TRP A 57 2.80 -2.58 -10.28
CA TRP A 57 2.78 -4.01 -10.60
C TRP A 57 1.53 -4.33 -11.42
N ASN A 58 1.66 -5.24 -12.39
CA ASN A 58 0.64 -5.60 -13.39
C ASN A 58 -0.77 -5.77 -12.81
N LEU A 59 -1.79 -5.69 -13.68
CA LEU A 59 -3.23 -5.78 -13.38
C LEU A 59 -3.70 -7.07 -12.65
N ASP A 60 -2.80 -7.98 -12.31
CA ASP A 60 -3.09 -9.21 -11.58
C ASP A 60 -2.73 -9.10 -10.09
N PHE A 61 -2.16 -7.98 -9.65
CA PHE A 61 -1.70 -7.75 -8.28
C PHE A 61 -2.68 -6.90 -7.47
N GLY A 62 -3.05 -7.38 -6.27
CA GLY A 62 -3.90 -6.65 -5.33
C GLY A 62 -5.38 -6.53 -5.74
N GLU A 63 -6.06 -5.50 -5.24
CA GLU A 63 -7.48 -5.28 -5.51
C GLU A 63 -7.66 -4.62 -6.88
N ASN A 64 -8.39 -5.28 -7.78
CA ASN A 64 -8.61 -4.84 -9.16
C ASN A 64 -7.31 -4.52 -9.91
N GLY A 65 -6.21 -5.19 -9.54
CA GLY A 65 -4.98 -5.20 -10.32
C GLY A 65 -4.02 -4.03 -10.15
N MET A 66 -4.44 -2.92 -9.54
CA MET A 66 -3.58 -1.74 -9.39
C MET A 66 -3.63 -1.10 -8.01
N LEU A 67 -4.55 -1.54 -7.15
CA LEU A 67 -4.83 -0.86 -5.88
C LEU A 67 -4.42 -1.73 -4.70
N ALA A 68 -3.57 -1.15 -3.84
CA ALA A 68 -3.24 -1.68 -2.53
C ALA A 68 -3.78 -0.74 -1.46
N LYS A 69 -4.34 -1.32 -0.39
CA LYS A 69 -4.71 -0.57 0.81
C LYS A 69 -3.67 -0.83 1.88
N PHE A 70 -3.02 0.22 2.37
CA PHE A 70 -2.01 0.09 3.43
C PHE A 70 -2.52 0.61 4.76
N PHE A 71 -2.18 -0.10 5.84
CA PHE A 71 -2.49 0.37 7.18
C PHE A 71 -1.71 1.65 7.53
N PHE A 72 -2.44 2.67 7.99
CA PHE A 72 -1.95 4.04 8.18
C PHE A 72 -0.66 4.16 9.00
N HIS A 73 -0.44 3.27 9.97
CA HIS A 73 0.58 3.42 11.01
C HIS A 73 1.78 2.47 10.92
N LYS A 74 1.79 1.48 10.01
CA LYS A 74 2.83 0.43 10.03
C LYS A 74 3.68 0.29 8.78
N CYS A 75 3.24 0.76 7.61
CA CYS A 75 3.92 0.41 6.36
C CYS A 75 4.42 1.59 5.53
N LEU A 76 3.97 2.83 5.81
CA LEU A 76 4.36 3.99 5.01
C LEU A 76 5.34 4.89 5.76
N LYS A 77 6.52 5.10 5.15
CA LYS A 77 7.35 6.28 5.40
C LYS A 77 7.08 7.25 4.25
N ALA A 78 6.25 8.26 4.50
CA ALA A 78 6.13 9.37 3.56
C ALA A 78 7.45 10.14 3.58
N THR A 79 8.31 9.89 2.59
CA THR A 79 9.52 10.69 2.40
C THR A 79 9.08 11.93 1.60
N LEU A 80 9.06 13.09 2.26
CA LEU A 80 8.92 14.40 1.62
C LEU A 80 10.25 14.82 0.98
#